data_AF-A0A1Y3B8R1-F1
#
_entry.id   AF-A0A1Y3B8R1-F1
#
_cell.length_a   1.000
_cell.length_b   1.000
_cell.length_c   1.000
_cell.angle_alpha   90.00
_cell.angle_beta   90.00
_cell.angle_gamma   90.00
#
_symmetry.space_group_name_H-M   'P 1'
#
loop_
_entity.id
_entity.type
_entity.pdbx_description
1 polymer ?
#
loop_
_entity_poly.entity_id
_entity_poly.type
_entity_poly.pdbx_seq_one_letter_code
_entity_poly.pdbx_strand_id
1 'polypeptide(L)' 'MVCDCLLMKEERARGLMGCGEDCLNRMLMIECGSRCPLGEHCSNKRFQKKQYMKLTPFKTEKKGWGLMALESIPG' A
#
# COMPACT_ATOMS: atom_id res chain seq x y z
N MET A 1 12.74 -7.51 7.78
CA MET A 1 12.42 -8.82 7.18
C MET A 1 12.43 -8.71 5.66
N VAL A 2 12.68 -9.81 4.96
CA VAL A 2 12.72 -9.91 3.50
C VAL A 2 11.65 -10.92 3.09
N CYS A 3 10.86 -10.61 2.06
CA CYS A 3 9.88 -11.55 1.49
C CYS A 3 10.48 -12.28 0.29
N ASP A 4 9.87 -13.39 -0.11
CA ASP A 4 10.31 -14.22 -1.24
C ASP A 4 9.56 -13.93 -2.55
N CYS A 5 8.93 -12.75 -2.66
CA CYS A 5 8.19 -12.38 -3.87
C CYS A 5 9.11 -12.23 -5.09
N LEU A 6 8.62 -12.71 -6.23
CA LEU A 6 9.25 -12.58 -7.54
C LEU A 6 8.36 -11.75 -8.47
N LEU A 7 8.97 -11.13 -9.46
CA LEU A 7 8.30 -10.38 -10.52
C LEU A 7 9.15 -10.46 -11.77
N MET A 8 8.61 -11.04 -12.84
CA MET A 8 9.33 -11.31 -14.08
C MET A 8 9.72 -10.00 -14.79
N LYS A 9 10.72 -10.07 -15.69
CA LYS A 9 11.24 -8.88 -16.36
C LYS A 9 10.18 -8.22 -17.23
N GLU A 10 9.37 -9.01 -17.92
CA GLU A 10 8.29 -8.58 -18.80
C GLU A 10 7.19 -7.89 -17.99
N GLU A 11 6.88 -8.41 -16.80
CA GLU A 11 5.92 -7.81 -15.87
C GLU A 11 6.40 -6.45 -15.35
N ARG A 12 7.69 -6.35 -15.00
CA ARG A 12 8.32 -5.08 -14.63
C ARG A 12 8.29 -4.07 -15.77
N ALA A 13 8.58 -4.52 -17.00
CA ALA A 13 8.55 -3.67 -18.19
C ALA A 13 7.14 -3.14 -18.49
N ARG A 14 6.10 -3.90 -18.15
CA ARG A 14 4.69 -3.47 -18.20
C ARG A 14 4.25 -2.58 -17.04
N GLY A 15 5.16 -2.27 -16.10
CA GLY A 15 4.87 -1.43 -14.94
C GLY A 15 4.07 -2.14 -13.83
N LEU A 16 4.02 -3.48 -13.83
CA LEU A 16 3.36 -4.21 -12.76
C LEU A 16 4.11 -4.04 -11.43
N MET A 17 3.33 -4.08 -10.34
CA MET A 17 3.83 -4.00 -8.98
C MET A 17 3.65 -5.37 -8.32
N GLY A 18 4.66 -5.82 -7.59
CA GLY A 18 4.59 -7.04 -6.81
C GLY A 18 4.37 -6.78 -5.32
N CYS A 19 4.58 -7.82 -4.51
CA CYS A 19 4.20 -7.84 -3.10
C CYS A 19 2.71 -7.52 -2.87
N GLY A 20 1.85 -8.10 -3.72
CA GLY A 20 0.39 -8.08 -3.58
C GLY A 20 -0.08 -8.99 -2.45
N GLU A 21 -1.25 -9.59 -2.61
CA GLU A 21 -1.93 -10.39 -1.58
C GLU A 21 -1.10 -11.61 -1.12
N ASP A 22 -0.40 -12.28 -2.03
CA ASP A 22 0.44 -13.46 -1.74
C ASP A 22 1.82 -13.13 -1.14
N CYS A 23 2.07 -11.88 -0.78
CA CYS A 23 3.30 -11.52 -0.10
C CYS A 23 3.25 -11.96 1.37
N LEU A 24 4.14 -12.85 1.80
CA LEU A 24 4.20 -13.31 3.19
C LEU A 24 4.25 -12.15 4.20
N ASN A 25 5.04 -11.10 3.94
CA ASN A 25 5.07 -9.93 4.81
C ASN A 25 3.69 -9.24 4.87
N ARG A 26 3.01 -9.08 3.73
CA ARG A 26 1.67 -8.46 3.67
C ARG A 26 0.63 -9.30 4.42
N MET A 27 0.65 -10.62 4.25
CA MET A 27 -0.25 -11.54 4.94
C MET A 27 -0.11 -11.44 6.48
N LEU A 28 1.10 -11.14 6.95
CA LEU A 28 1.40 -10.95 8.37
C LEU A 28 1.23 -9.50 8.84
N MET A 29 0.68 -8.61 8.00
CA MET A 29 0.51 -7.17 8.27
C MET A 29 1.85 -6.45 8.56
N ILE A 30 2.92 -6.86 7.89
CA ILE A 30 4.26 -6.30 8.01
C ILE A 30 4.65 -5.65 6.69
N GLU A 31 5.16 -4.43 6.73
CA GLU A 31 5.68 -3.79 5.52
C GLU A 31 7.01 -4.38 5.08
N CYS A 32 7.23 -4.42 3.77
CA CYS A 32 8.52 -4.76 3.20
C CYS A 32 9.54 -3.65 3.50
N GLY A 33 10.78 -4.04 3.84
CA GLY A 33 11.87 -3.09 4.08
C GLY A 33 12.60 -2.65 2.80
N SER A 34 13.67 -1.88 2.97
CA SER A 34 14.57 -1.46 1.89
C SER A 34 15.19 -2.63 1.11
N ARG A 35 15.41 -3.77 1.78
CA ARG A 35 16.00 -5.00 1.21
C ARG A 35 14.99 -5.94 0.50
N CYS A 36 13.79 -5.46 0.18
CA CYS A 36 12.82 -6.24 -0.59
C CYS A 36 13.39 -6.58 -1.99
N PRO A 37 13.31 -7.83 -2.48
CA PRO A 37 13.84 -8.21 -3.80
C PRO A 37 13.16 -7.48 -4.97
N LEU A 38 11.96 -6.95 -4.75
CA LEU A 38 11.22 -6.17 -5.75
C LEU A 38 11.57 -4.68 -5.73
N GLY A 39 12.36 -4.20 -4.77
CA GLY A 39 12.85 -2.82 -4.71
C GLY A 39 11.73 -1.78 -4.79
N GLU A 40 11.75 -0.96 -5.85
CA GLU A 40 10.74 0.06 -6.14
C GLU A 40 9.44 -0.50 -6.69
N HIS A 41 9.44 -1.71 -7.27
CA HIS A 41 8.23 -2.41 -7.73
C HIS A 41 7.46 -3.08 -6.59
N CYS A 42 7.86 -2.86 -5.33
CA CYS A 42 7.16 -3.37 -4.16
C CYS A 42 5.98 -2.46 -3.80
N SER A 43 4.76 -2.99 -3.82
CA SER A 43 3.55 -2.29 -3.37
C SER A 43 3.32 -2.33 -1.85
N ASN A 44 4.13 -3.08 -1.09
CA ASN A 44 3.94 -3.29 0.35
C ASN A 44 4.80 -2.35 1.21
N LYS A 45 4.72 -1.06 0.92
CA LYS A 45 5.47 0.04 1.60
C LYS A 45 4.60 1.29 1.79
N ARG A 46 3.28 1.15 1.93
CA ARG A 46 2.32 2.27 1.90
C ARG A 46 2.48 3.23 3.09
N PHE A 47 2.72 2.73 4.31
CA PHE A 47 2.97 3.55 5.49
C PHE A 47 4.31 4.28 5.37
N GLN A 48 5.38 3.56 5.01
CA GLN A 48 6.69 4.17 4.73
C GLN A 48 6.62 5.27 3.65
N LYS A 49 5.85 5.03 2.57
CA LYS A 49 5.68 5.98 1.45
C LYS A 49 4.53 6.98 1.65
N LYS A 50 3.82 6.97 2.78
CA LYS A 50 2.65 7.83 3.06
C LYS A 50 1.56 7.79 1.97
N GLN A 51 1.32 6.61 1.40
CA GLN A 51 0.34 6.39 0.34
C GLN A 51 -1.07 6.25 0.93
N TYR A 52 -1.62 7.35 1.44
CA TYR A 52 -2.95 7.43 2.03
C TYR A 52 -3.99 7.86 0.99
N MET A 53 -5.25 7.49 1.24
CA MET A 53 -6.39 8.01 0.46
C MET A 53 -6.58 9.51 0.71
N LYS A 54 -7.18 10.21 -0.25
CA LYS A 54 -7.53 11.63 -0.09
C LYS A 54 -8.72 11.80 0.84
N LEU A 55 -8.48 12.45 1.97
CA LEU A 55 -9.48 12.71 3.00
C LEU A 55 -9.55 14.20 3.33
N THR A 56 -10.72 14.69 3.73
CA THR A 56 -10.90 16.03 4.30
C THR A 56 -11.52 15.95 5.70
N PRO A 57 -11.11 16.79 6.65
CA PRO A 57 -11.86 16.95 7.90
C PRO A 57 -13.21 17.62 7.64
N PHE A 58 -14.24 17.21 8.36
CA PHE A 58 -15.55 17.87 8.34
C PHE A 58 -16.15 17.96 9.75
N LYS A 59 -16.94 19.00 10.00
CA LYS A 59 -17.65 19.17 11.28
C LYS A 59 -18.97 18.40 11.23
N THR A 60 -19.17 17.53 12.21
CA THR A 60 -20.44 16.83 12.43
C THR A 60 -21.36 17.66 13.34
N GLU A 61 -22.66 17.41 13.30
CA GLU A 61 -23.64 18.15 14.12
C GLU A 61 -23.44 17.92 15.63
N LYS A 62 -23.16 16.68 16.05
CA LYS A 62 -23.17 16.28 17.47
C LYS A 62 -21.97 15.42 17.92
N LYS A 63 -21.00 15.14 17.04
CA LYS A 63 -19.88 14.21 17.31
C LYS A 63 -18.49 14.86 17.17
N GLY A 64 -18.42 16.19 17.06
CA GLY A 64 -17.16 16.88 16.83
C GLY A 64 -16.72 16.78 15.37
N TRP A 65 -15.45 16.43 15.13
CA TRP A 65 -14.85 16.34 13.78
C TRP A 65 -14.82 14.90 13.27
N GLY A 66 -15.03 14.72 11.97
CA GLY A 66 -14.83 13.46 11.26
C GLY A 66 -13.92 13.62 10.04
N LEU A 67 -13.56 12.51 9.41
CA LEU A 67 -12.88 12.47 8.12
C LEU A 67 -13.87 12.02 7.04
N MET A 68 -13.85 12.69 5.90
CA MET A 68 -14.66 12.38 4.73
C MET A 68 -13.74 12.00 3.57
N ALA A 69 -14.06 10.91 2.88
CA ALA A 69 -13.35 10.49 1.69
C ALA A 69 -13.64 11.44 0.53
N LEU A 70 -12.60 11.91 -0.16
CA LEU A 70 -12.72 12.74 -1.36
C LEU A 70 -12.74 11.91 -2.65
N GLU A 71 -12.59 10.59 -2.52
CA GLU A 71 -12.61 9.63 -3.62
C GLU A 71 -13.21 8.30 -3.14
N SER A 72 -13.67 7.47 -4.08
CA SER A 72 -14.19 6.15 -3.76
C SER A 72 -13.08 5.27 -3.15
N ILE A 73 -13.39 4.59 -2.05
CA ILE A 73 -12.46 3.65 -1.39
C ILE A 73 -12.78 2.25 -1.91
N PRO A 74 -11.84 1.58 -2.61
CA PRO A 74 -12.02 0.19 -3.02
C PRO A 74 -12.20 -0.72 -1.80
N GLY A 75 -13.07 -1.72 -1.95
CA GLY A 75 -13.31 -2.77 -0.96
C GLY A 75 -12.18 -3.79 -0.88
#